data_AF-A0A392NI00-F1
#
_entry.id   AF-A0A392NI00-F1
#
_cell.length_a   1.000
_cell.length_b   1.000
_cell.length_c   1.000
_cell.angle_alpha   90.00
_cell.angle_beta   90.00
_cell.angle_gamma   90.00
#
_symmetry.space_group_name_H-M   'P 1'
#
loop_
_entity.id
_entity.type
_entity.pdbx_description
1 polymer ?
#
loop_
_entity_poly.entity_id
_entity_poly.type
_entity_poly.pdbx_seq_one_letter_code
_entity_poly.pdbx_strand_id
1 'polypeptide(L)'
;MDEKRATAFGLMKIDEEGRIIEFAEKPKGDQLKAMKVDTTILGLDDERAKEMPFIASMGIYVISKNVMLDLLHEKFPGANDFGSEVIPGATSIGMRVQAYLYDGYWEDIGTIEAFYNANLGITKKPVPDFSFYDRSSPIYTQPRYLPPSKMLDADITDSVIGEGCVIK
;
A
#
# COMPACT_ATOMS: atom_id res chain seq x y z
N MET A 1 -9.61 1.61 4.34
CA MET A 1 -8.89 2.87 4.65
C MET A 1 -9.81 3.80 5.43
N ASP A 2 -9.28 4.56 6.39
CA ASP A 2 -10.03 5.62 7.11
C ASP A 2 -10.18 6.92 6.28
N GLU A 3 -11.04 7.83 6.72
CA GLU A 3 -11.33 9.08 5.99
C GLU A 3 -10.13 10.05 5.91
N LYS A 4 -9.28 10.09 6.94
CA LYS A 4 -8.13 11.02 6.99
C LYS A 4 -7.09 10.66 5.93
N ARG A 5 -6.82 9.37 5.77
CA ARG A 5 -5.85 8.84 4.81
C ARG A 5 -6.44 8.75 3.41
N ALA A 6 -7.74 8.47 3.26
CA ALA A 6 -8.39 8.22 1.97
C ALA A 6 -8.16 9.32 0.93
N THR A 7 -8.16 10.60 1.32
CA THR A 7 -7.97 11.73 0.39
C THR A 7 -6.57 11.82 -0.24
N ALA A 8 -5.59 11.07 0.29
CA ALA A 8 -4.24 11.02 -0.26
C ALA A 8 -4.10 9.99 -1.39
N PHE A 9 -5.10 9.14 -1.61
CA PHE A 9 -5.05 8.01 -2.54
C PHE A 9 -6.13 8.07 -3.62
N GLY A 10 -5.93 7.30 -4.69
CA GLY A 10 -6.99 6.98 -5.65
C GLY A 10 -7.94 5.95 -5.04
N LEU A 11 -9.21 6.34 -4.87
CA LEU A 11 -10.26 5.49 -4.33
C LEU A 11 -11.03 4.79 -5.44
N MET A 12 -11.58 3.63 -5.11
CA MET A 12 -12.38 2.83 -6.03
C MET A 12 -13.70 2.40 -5.40
N LYS A 13 -14.74 2.32 -6.23
CA LYS A 13 -15.99 1.64 -5.88
C LYS A 13 -16.10 0.33 -6.62
N ILE A 14 -16.76 -0.62 -5.96
CA ILE A 14 -16.97 -1.96 -6.45
C ILE A 14 -18.45 -2.30 -6.49
N ASP A 15 -18.81 -3.25 -7.35
CA ASP A 15 -20.10 -3.96 -7.28
C ASP A 15 -20.04 -5.14 -6.30
N GLU A 16 -21.13 -5.92 -6.23
CA GLU A 16 -21.30 -7.06 -5.32
C GLU A 16 -20.31 -8.21 -5.62
N GLU A 17 -19.77 -8.28 -6.84
CA GLU A 17 -18.75 -9.24 -7.23
C GLU A 17 -17.31 -8.72 -7.07
N GLY A 18 -17.15 -7.51 -6.51
CA GLY A 18 -15.84 -6.88 -6.31
C GLY A 18 -15.21 -6.30 -7.59
N ARG A 19 -15.97 -6.17 -8.68
CA ARG A 19 -15.50 -5.52 -9.90
C ARG A 19 -15.52 -4.01 -9.70
N ILE A 20 -14.46 -3.35 -10.12
CA ILE A 20 -14.34 -1.89 -10.01
C ILE A 20 -15.25 -1.24 -11.05
N ILE A 21 -16.13 -0.36 -10.58
CA ILE A 21 -17.11 0.36 -11.39
C ILE A 21 -16.85 1.87 -11.46
N GLU A 22 -16.12 2.42 -10.49
CA GLU A 22 -15.84 3.85 -10.40
C GLU A 22 -14.47 4.08 -9.77
N PHE A 23 -13.74 5.08 -10.25
CA PHE A 23 -12.45 5.50 -9.70
C PHE A 23 -12.45 7.01 -9.47
N ALA A 24 -11.89 7.45 -8.35
CA ALA A 24 -11.73 8.85 -8.03
C ALA A 24 -10.33 9.11 -7.48
N GLU A 25 -9.55 9.95 -8.15
CA GLU A 25 -8.20 10.31 -7.72
C GLU A 25 -8.25 11.40 -6.64
N LYS A 26 -7.76 11.08 -5.44
CA LYS A 26 -7.66 12.01 -4.29
C LYS A 26 -8.94 12.81 -4.01
N PRO A 27 -10.11 12.15 -3.91
CA PRO A 27 -11.40 12.82 -3.80
C PRO A 27 -11.51 13.58 -2.48
N LYS A 28 -12.27 14.68 -2.48
CA LYS A 28 -12.48 15.54 -1.29
C LYS A 28 -13.95 15.89 -1.11
N GLY A 29 -14.31 16.32 0.09
CA GLY A 29 -15.66 16.81 0.39
C GLY A 29 -16.74 15.78 0.07
N ASP A 30 -17.76 16.19 -0.69
CA ASP A 30 -18.87 15.30 -1.02
C ASP A 30 -18.50 14.18 -1.99
N GLN A 31 -17.47 14.39 -2.83
CA GLN A 31 -16.94 13.31 -3.68
C GLN A 31 -16.31 12.21 -2.85
N LEU A 32 -15.59 12.55 -1.78
CA LEU A 32 -15.05 11.55 -0.85
C LEU A 32 -16.18 10.74 -0.23
N LYS A 33 -17.24 11.39 0.27
CA LYS A 33 -18.38 10.69 0.86
C LYS A 33 -19.07 9.75 -0.13
N ALA A 34 -19.14 10.14 -1.41
CA ALA A 34 -19.73 9.32 -2.47
C ALA A 34 -18.90 8.06 -2.81
N MET A 35 -17.62 8.03 -2.43
CA MET A 35 -16.71 6.89 -2.61
C MET A 35 -16.76 5.87 -1.45
N LYS A 36 -17.64 6.06 -0.45
CA LYS A 36 -17.85 5.06 0.58
C LYS A 36 -18.43 3.78 -0.03
N VAL A 37 -17.91 2.65 0.43
CA VAL A 37 -18.33 1.31 0.00
C VAL A 37 -18.43 0.39 1.20
N ASP A 38 -19.26 -0.65 1.04
CA ASP A 38 -19.28 -1.76 1.97
C ASP A 38 -18.09 -2.67 1.69
N THR A 39 -17.09 -2.65 2.58
CA THR A 39 -15.87 -3.44 2.44
C THR A 39 -16.04 -4.89 2.90
N THR A 40 -17.20 -5.26 3.46
CA THR A 40 -17.53 -6.67 3.76
C THR A 40 -17.65 -7.52 2.49
N ILE A 41 -18.01 -6.91 1.36
CA ILE A 41 -18.02 -7.53 0.02
C ILE A 41 -16.66 -8.14 -0.32
N LEU A 42 -15.58 -7.52 0.19
CA LEU A 42 -14.21 -7.97 -0.03
C LEU A 42 -13.67 -8.89 1.08
N GLY A 43 -14.48 -9.17 2.11
CA GLY A 43 -14.14 -10.10 3.19
C GLY A 43 -13.69 -9.45 4.50
N LEU A 44 -13.88 -8.13 4.70
CA LEU A 44 -13.74 -7.52 6.03
C LEU A 44 -14.91 -7.91 6.93
N ASP A 45 -14.67 -7.98 8.24
CA ASP A 45 -15.75 -8.04 9.22
C ASP A 45 -16.49 -6.70 9.37
N ASP A 46 -17.70 -6.75 9.91
CA ASP A 46 -18.60 -5.60 10.04
C ASP A 46 -18.02 -4.45 10.88
N GLU A 47 -17.17 -4.73 11.87
CA GLU A 47 -16.59 -3.69 12.72
C GLU A 47 -15.52 -2.92 11.94
N ARG A 48 -14.57 -3.65 11.35
CA ARG A 48 -13.51 -3.05 10.52
C ARG A 48 -14.08 -2.38 9.28
N ALA A 49 -15.13 -2.92 8.69
CA ALA A 49 -15.77 -2.32 7.51
C ALA A 49 -16.36 -0.94 7.79
N LYS A 50 -16.93 -0.74 8.99
CA LYS A 50 -17.45 0.57 9.44
C LYS A 50 -16.33 1.58 9.67
N GLU A 51 -15.20 1.16 10.22
CA GLU A 51 -14.04 2.03 10.45
C GLU A 51 -13.28 2.34 9.16
N MET A 52 -13.31 1.42 8.20
CA MET A 52 -12.58 1.49 6.94
C MET A 52 -13.51 1.44 5.71
N PRO A 53 -14.40 2.42 5.51
CA PRO A 53 -15.43 2.40 4.47
C PRO A 53 -14.90 2.78 3.07
N PHE A 54 -13.58 2.76 2.86
CA PHE A 54 -12.94 3.16 1.62
C PHE A 54 -11.94 2.10 1.14
N ILE A 55 -11.94 1.84 -0.17
CA ILE A 55 -10.94 1.03 -0.86
C ILE A 55 -10.02 1.99 -1.62
N ALA A 56 -8.73 1.91 -1.34
CA ALA A 56 -7.70 2.71 -1.99
C ALA A 56 -6.80 1.82 -2.84
N SER A 57 -6.38 2.31 -4.02
CA SER A 57 -5.39 1.63 -4.84
C SER A 57 -4.01 1.70 -4.17
N MET A 58 -3.34 0.56 -4.06
CA MET A 58 -1.97 0.46 -3.55
C MET A 58 -0.91 0.62 -4.66
N GLY A 59 -1.32 0.79 -5.92
CA GLY A 59 -0.38 0.83 -7.05
C GLY A 59 0.15 -0.53 -7.50
N ILE A 60 -0.53 -1.62 -7.15
CA ILE A 60 -0.14 -3.00 -7.49
C ILE A 60 -1.22 -3.61 -8.38
N TYR A 61 -0.83 -4.09 -9.56
CA TYR A 61 -1.76 -4.56 -10.59
C TYR A 61 -1.32 -5.89 -11.19
N VAL A 62 -2.29 -6.75 -11.50
CA VAL A 62 -2.10 -7.93 -12.35
C VAL A 62 -2.84 -7.70 -13.65
N ILE A 63 -2.12 -7.72 -14.77
CA ILE A 63 -2.67 -7.35 -16.07
C ILE A 63 -2.33 -8.43 -17.09
N SER A 64 -3.35 -8.88 -17.81
CA SER A 64 -3.16 -9.81 -18.91
C SER A 64 -2.26 -9.20 -19.98
N LYS A 65 -1.27 -9.95 -20.46
CA LYS A 65 -0.25 -9.45 -21.40
C LYS A 65 -0.83 -8.66 -22.59
N ASN A 66 -1.86 -9.21 -23.25
CA ASN A 66 -2.47 -8.55 -24.42
C ASN A 66 -3.23 -7.28 -24.02
N VAL A 67 -3.88 -7.28 -22.85
CA VAL A 67 -4.55 -6.09 -22.31
C VAL A 67 -3.54 -4.97 -22.04
N MET A 68 -2.36 -5.28 -21.51
CA MET A 68 -1.31 -4.29 -21.31
C MET A 68 -0.87 -3.62 -22.62
N LEU A 69 -0.62 -4.42 -23.66
CA LEU A 69 -0.23 -3.92 -24.98
C LEU A 69 -1.34 -3.05 -25.57
N ASP A 70 -2.57 -3.54 -25.58
CA ASP A 70 -3.71 -2.80 -26.13
C ASP A 70 -3.95 -1.48 -25.39
N LEU A 71 -3.87 -1.49 -24.05
CA LEU A 71 -4.09 -0.29 -23.24
C LEU A 71 -3.04 0.79 -23.52
N LEU A 72 -1.76 0.44 -23.54
CA LEU A 72 -0.68 1.41 -23.63
C LEU A 72 -0.34 1.84 -25.06
N HIS A 73 -0.52 0.99 -26.06
CA HIS A 73 -0.24 1.35 -27.46
C HIS A 73 -1.46 1.89 -28.19
N GLU A 74 -2.63 1.27 -28.02
CA GLU A 74 -3.79 1.54 -28.88
C GLU A 74 -4.84 2.43 -28.19
N LYS A 75 -5.18 2.13 -26.92
CA LYS A 75 -6.28 2.82 -26.22
C LYS A 75 -5.85 4.15 -25.61
N PHE A 76 -4.70 4.18 -24.94
CA PHE A 76 -4.22 5.34 -24.18
C PHE A 76 -2.74 5.66 -24.47
N PRO A 77 -2.32 5.83 -25.75
CA PRO A 77 -0.91 6.08 -26.09
C PRO A 77 -0.31 7.37 -25.52
N GLY A 78 -1.16 8.32 -25.08
CA GLY A 78 -0.74 9.58 -24.47
C GLY A 78 -0.81 9.61 -22.94
N ALA A 79 -1.18 8.49 -22.30
CA ALA A 79 -1.22 8.41 -20.85
C ALA A 79 0.20 8.40 -20.27
N ASN A 80 0.38 9.14 -19.19
CA ASN A 80 1.62 9.28 -18.43
C ASN A 80 1.55 8.54 -17.09
N ASP A 81 0.36 8.34 -16.52
CA ASP A 81 0.19 7.70 -15.22
C ASP A 81 -0.74 6.48 -15.27
N PHE A 82 -0.29 5.38 -14.68
CA PHE A 82 -1.02 4.13 -14.72
C PHE A 82 -2.27 4.15 -13.82
N GLY A 83 -2.13 4.68 -12.60
CA GLY A 83 -3.18 4.60 -11.58
C GLY A 83 -4.32 5.60 -11.80
N SER A 84 -4.00 6.80 -12.28
CA SER A 84 -4.94 7.90 -12.44
C SER A 84 -5.45 8.10 -13.87
N GLU A 85 -4.80 7.52 -14.88
CA GLU A 85 -5.25 7.62 -16.28
C GLU A 85 -5.57 6.25 -16.89
N VAL A 86 -4.63 5.29 -16.88
CA VAL A 86 -4.82 4.00 -17.58
C VAL A 86 -5.88 3.13 -16.89
N ILE A 87 -5.86 2.97 -15.57
CA ILE A 87 -6.83 2.15 -14.84
C ILE A 87 -8.26 2.73 -14.91
N PRO A 88 -8.48 4.04 -14.67
CA PRO A 88 -9.79 4.65 -14.86
C PRO A 88 -10.24 4.57 -16.33
N GLY A 89 -9.32 4.78 -17.28
CA GLY A 89 -9.56 4.62 -18.71
C GLY A 89 -10.05 3.22 -19.06
N ALA A 90 -9.34 2.17 -18.64
CA ALA A 90 -9.73 0.77 -18.84
C ALA A 90 -11.12 0.46 -18.28
N THR A 91 -11.43 1.00 -17.10
CA THR A 91 -12.76 0.88 -16.47
C THR A 91 -13.83 1.56 -17.31
N SER A 92 -13.57 2.78 -17.81
CA SER A 92 -14.53 3.57 -18.61
C SER A 92 -14.89 2.93 -19.95
N ILE A 93 -13.97 2.19 -20.57
CA ILE A 93 -14.20 1.47 -21.84
C ILE A 93 -14.81 0.07 -21.61
N GLY A 94 -15.21 -0.24 -20.37
CA GLY A 94 -15.95 -1.45 -20.02
C GLY A 94 -15.09 -2.71 -19.86
N MET A 95 -13.76 -2.57 -19.75
CA MET A 95 -12.91 -3.73 -19.43
C MET A 95 -13.24 -4.29 -18.04
N ARG A 96 -12.90 -5.56 -17.83
CA ARG A 96 -13.05 -6.19 -16.51
C ARG A 96 -11.87 -5.79 -15.63
N VAL A 97 -12.08 -4.78 -14.80
CA VAL A 97 -11.13 -4.34 -13.76
C VAL A 97 -11.65 -4.87 -12.42
N GLN A 98 -10.86 -5.70 -11.74
CA GLN A 98 -11.29 -6.42 -10.54
C GLN A 98 -10.48 -5.93 -9.33
N ALA A 99 -11.15 -5.64 -8.22
CA ALA A 99 -10.48 -5.37 -6.96
C ALA A 99 -10.05 -6.69 -6.30
N TYR A 100 -8.91 -6.65 -5.62
CA TYR A 100 -8.46 -7.72 -4.74
C TYR A 100 -8.06 -7.11 -3.40
N LEU A 101 -8.61 -7.64 -2.32
CA LEU A 101 -8.36 -7.11 -0.99
C LEU A 101 -6.98 -7.51 -0.48
N TYR A 102 -6.27 -6.51 0.02
CA TYR A 102 -5.08 -6.72 0.84
C TYR A 102 -5.42 -6.44 2.31
N ASP A 103 -5.11 -7.39 3.18
CA ASP A 103 -5.26 -7.26 4.62
C ASP A 103 -3.92 -7.55 5.31
N GLY A 104 -3.15 -6.50 5.56
CA GLY A 104 -1.82 -6.59 6.15
C GLY A 104 -1.18 -5.22 6.32
N TYR A 105 0.06 -5.19 6.80
CA TYR A 105 0.83 -3.96 6.93
C TYR A 105 1.16 -3.37 5.55
N TRP A 106 0.78 -2.13 5.34
CA TRP A 106 1.19 -1.34 4.19
C TRP A 106 1.36 0.12 4.59
N GLU A 107 2.48 0.71 4.19
CA GLU A 107 2.76 2.12 4.42
C GLU A 107 3.39 2.77 3.19
N ASP A 108 2.97 4.00 2.90
CA ASP A 108 3.57 4.83 1.86
C ASP A 108 4.76 5.60 2.46
N ILE A 109 5.96 5.14 2.15
CA ILE A 109 7.23 5.74 2.62
C ILE A 109 7.81 6.78 1.64
N GLY A 110 6.99 7.35 0.75
CA GLY A 110 7.41 8.31 -0.28
C GLY A 110 7.70 9.73 0.23
N THR A 111 7.35 10.06 1.47
CA THR A 111 7.64 11.37 2.10
C THR A 111 8.64 11.23 3.25
N ILE A 112 9.37 12.30 3.57
CA ILE A 112 10.38 12.29 4.64
C ILE A 112 9.78 11.88 5.99
N GLU A 113 8.63 12.44 6.35
CA GLU A 113 7.95 12.13 7.60
C GLU A 113 7.51 10.67 7.65
N ALA A 114 6.89 10.16 6.57
CA ALA A 114 6.45 8.77 6.52
C ALA A 114 7.62 7.79 6.52
N PHE A 115 8.68 8.08 5.77
CA PHE A 115 9.91 7.29 5.77
C PHE A 115 10.54 7.25 7.16
N TYR A 116 10.64 8.39 7.85
CA TYR A 116 11.17 8.47 9.21
C TYR A 116 10.34 7.64 10.19
N ASN A 117 9.01 7.82 10.19
CA ASN A 117 8.12 7.12 11.09
C ASN A 117 8.11 5.61 10.85
N ALA A 118 8.12 5.16 9.58
CA ALA A 118 8.17 3.74 9.24
C ALA A 118 9.49 3.08 9.68
N ASN A 119 10.63 3.78 9.51
CA ASN A 119 11.93 3.27 9.96
C ASN A 119 12.00 3.16 11.49
N LEU A 120 11.55 4.16 12.25
CA LEU A 120 11.52 4.06 13.71
C LEU A 120 10.44 3.10 14.20
N GLY A 121 9.39 2.86 13.41
CA GLY A 121 8.33 1.91 13.75
C GLY A 121 8.82 0.49 14.03
N ILE A 122 9.99 0.10 13.51
CA ILE A 122 10.59 -1.21 13.79
C ILE A 122 11.11 -1.36 15.23
N THR A 123 11.22 -0.27 15.99
CA THR A 123 11.63 -0.31 17.40
C THR A 123 10.44 -0.46 18.37
N LYS A 124 9.20 -0.43 17.86
CA LYS A 124 7.98 -0.56 18.67
C LYS A 124 7.92 -1.89 19.43
N LYS A 125 7.30 -1.83 20.62
CA LYS A 125 7.07 -2.95 21.53
C LYS A 125 5.56 -3.25 21.66
N PRO A 126 5.15 -4.51 21.92
CA PRO A 126 5.98 -5.72 22.02
C PRO A 126 6.40 -6.28 20.66
N VAL A 127 5.73 -5.85 19.59
CA VAL A 127 5.99 -6.26 18.21
C VAL A 127 5.98 -5.03 17.30
N PRO A 128 6.87 -4.97 16.29
CA PRO A 128 6.81 -3.92 15.29
C PRO A 128 5.64 -4.15 14.34
N ASP A 129 5.13 -3.06 13.74
CA ASP A 129 4.04 -3.13 12.76
C ASP A 129 4.47 -3.89 11.49
N PHE A 130 5.77 -3.86 11.17
CA PHE A 130 6.40 -4.57 10.05
C PHE A 130 7.69 -5.24 10.49
N SER A 131 7.91 -6.48 10.04
CA SER A 131 9.15 -7.22 10.27
C SER A 131 9.83 -7.54 8.94
N PHE A 132 11.07 -7.09 8.78
CA PHE A 132 11.92 -7.50 7.66
C PHE A 132 12.27 -8.98 7.72
N TYR A 133 12.29 -9.56 8.92
CA TYR A 133 12.51 -10.98 9.14
C TYR A 133 11.18 -11.71 9.25
N ASP A 134 10.96 -12.67 8.36
CA ASP A 134 9.91 -13.67 8.47
C ASP A 134 10.51 -15.04 8.15
N ARG A 135 10.01 -16.08 8.83
CA ARG A 135 10.56 -17.45 8.67
C ARG A 135 10.28 -18.02 7.29
N SER A 136 9.17 -17.64 6.67
CA SER A 136 8.67 -18.24 5.43
C SER A 136 8.96 -17.36 4.21
N SER A 137 8.97 -16.03 4.40
CA SER A 137 9.14 -15.04 3.35
C SER A 137 9.94 -13.81 3.84
N PRO A 138 11.25 -13.95 4.15
CA PRO A 138 12.07 -12.85 4.63
C PRO A 138 12.36 -11.81 3.53
N ILE A 139 12.66 -10.58 3.95
CA ILE A 139 13.23 -9.57 3.05
C ILE A 139 14.73 -9.80 2.93
N TYR A 140 15.18 -10.11 1.72
CA TYR A 140 16.60 -10.32 1.42
C TYR A 140 17.35 -8.99 1.22
N THR A 141 18.65 -9.03 1.49
CA THR A 141 19.60 -7.96 1.17
C THR A 141 20.97 -8.55 0.83
N GLN A 142 21.94 -7.71 0.46
CA GLN A 142 23.29 -8.14 0.10
C GLN A 142 24.00 -8.85 1.28
N PRO A 143 24.60 -10.04 1.08
CA PRO A 143 25.50 -10.64 2.08
C PRO A 143 26.80 -9.84 2.18
N ARG A 144 27.06 -9.22 3.34
CA ARG A 144 28.21 -8.30 3.52
C ARG A 144 29.39 -8.88 4.31
N TYR A 145 29.17 -9.97 5.05
CA TYR A 145 30.18 -10.59 5.93
C TYR A 145 30.83 -9.60 6.92
N LEU A 146 30.06 -8.61 7.41
CA LEU A 146 30.54 -7.63 8.38
C LEU A 146 30.80 -8.30 9.75
N PRO A 147 31.72 -7.75 10.56
CA PRO A 147 31.96 -8.24 11.91
C PRO A 147 30.74 -8.00 12.81
N PRO A 148 30.66 -8.66 13.99
CA PRO A 148 29.65 -8.35 14.98
C PRO A 148 29.79 -6.90 15.47
N SER A 149 28.67 -6.27 15.80
CA SER A 149 28.65 -4.94 16.41
C SER A 149 29.29 -4.98 17.81
N LYS A 150 30.11 -3.97 18.13
CA LYS A 150 30.87 -3.88 19.39
C LYS A 150 30.40 -2.69 20.22
N MET A 151 30.20 -2.92 21.52
CA MET A 151 29.75 -1.92 22.49
C MET A 151 30.74 -1.86 23.66
N LEU A 152 31.07 -0.66 24.14
CA LEU A 152 31.94 -0.46 25.31
C LEU A 152 31.14 -0.23 26.58
N ASP A 153 30.41 0.89 26.66
CA ASP A 153 29.57 1.27 27.79
C ASP A 153 28.36 2.08 27.28
N ALA A 154 27.38 1.37 26.71
CA ALA A 154 26.26 1.97 26.00
C ALA A 154 24.93 1.68 26.70
N ASP A 155 24.17 2.75 27.00
CA ASP A 155 22.77 2.65 27.41
C ASP A 155 21.86 2.79 26.18
N ILE A 156 21.23 1.67 25.78
CA ILE A 156 20.45 1.56 24.54
C ILE A 156 19.00 1.27 24.91
N THR A 157 18.11 2.20 24.58
CA THR A 157 16.67 2.08 24.80
C THR A 157 15.92 2.25 23.48
N ASP A 158 14.86 1.45 23.28
CA ASP A 158 13.93 1.51 22.13
C ASP A 158 14.61 1.67 20.76
N SER A 159 15.65 0.88 20.51
CA SER A 159 16.53 0.98 19.34
C SER A 159 16.78 -0.38 18.69
N VAL A 160 17.17 -0.36 17.42
CA VAL A 160 17.68 -1.52 16.66
C VAL A 160 19.08 -1.20 16.15
N ILE A 161 20.01 -2.14 16.32
CA ILE A 161 21.42 -1.98 15.93
C ILE A 161 21.71 -2.83 14.68
N GLY A 162 22.28 -2.21 13.66
CA GLY A 162 22.68 -2.87 12.42
C GLY A 162 23.99 -3.65 12.53
N GLU A 163 24.47 -4.11 11.37
CA GLU A 163 25.71 -4.88 11.22
C GLU A 163 26.96 -4.00 11.40
N GLY A 164 28.00 -4.52 12.07
CA GLY A 164 29.34 -3.91 12.10
C GLY A 164 29.47 -2.56 12.83
N CYS A 165 28.54 -2.22 13.72
CA CYS A 165 28.58 -0.94 14.45
C CYS A 165 29.64 -0.95 15.58
N VAL A 166 30.16 0.24 15.91
CA VAL A 166 30.93 0.48 17.15
C VAL A 166 30.23 1.57 17.94
N ILE A 167 29.73 1.22 19.12
CA ILE A 167 29.02 2.12 20.02
C ILE A 167 29.90 2.33 21.26
N LYS A 168 30.24 3.58 21.54
CA LYS A 168 31.16 3.95 22.61
C LYS A 168 30.44 4.74 23.68
#